data_AF-A0A7S3P9I9-F1
#
_entry.id   AF-A0A7S3P9I9-F1
#
_cell.length_a   1.000
_cell.length_b   1.000
_cell.length_c   1.000
_cell.angle_alpha   90.00
_cell.angle_beta   90.00
_cell.angle_gamma   90.00
#
_symmetry.space_group_name_H-M   'P 1'
#
loop_
_entity.id
_entity.type
_entity.pdbx_description
1 polymer ?
#
loop_
_entity_poly.entity_id
_entity_poly.type
_entity_poly.pdbx_seq_one_letter_code
_entity_poly.pdbx_strand_id
1 'polypeptide(L)'
;MTEAKDAVESYIEKAKPILAKLSFGAIMGYCSGVALKKVGKALAIIVGIGFIGLQTASSTGYIAVDWTKIVDEVKKKADTNADGSIDGEDVKTYWKKFKSLMTNKVPSAGGFGLGFLFGMKA
;
A
#
# COMPACT_ATOMS: atom_id res chain seq x y z
N MET A 1 8.53 18.72 32.06
CA MET A 1 8.92 18.99 30.66
C MET A 1 10.29 18.39 30.29
N THR A 2 11.10 17.88 31.25
CA THR A 2 12.49 17.43 31.01
C THR A 2 12.64 15.92 30.73
N GLU A 3 11.74 15.06 31.23
CA GLU A 3 11.89 13.59 31.11
C GLU A 3 11.67 13.00 29.70
N ALA A 4 10.86 13.66 28.86
CA ALA A 4 10.56 13.15 27.52
C ALA A 4 11.77 13.21 26.56
N LYS A 5 12.69 14.17 26.77
CA LYS A 5 13.93 14.26 25.97
C LYS A 5 14.92 13.16 26.35
N ASP A 6 15.06 12.89 27.65
CA ASP A 6 16.00 11.88 28.17
C ASP A 6 15.59 10.44 27.78
N ALA A 7 14.31 10.12 27.86
CA ALA A 7 13.79 8.83 27.39
C ALA A 7 14.01 8.66 25.88
N VAL A 8 13.69 9.67 25.07
CA VAL A 8 13.90 9.63 23.61
C VAL A 8 15.39 9.54 23.27
N GLU A 9 16.27 10.25 23.99
CA GLU A 9 17.72 10.13 23.82
C GLU A 9 18.24 8.74 24.19
N SER A 10 17.72 8.13 25.26
CA SER A 10 18.01 6.74 25.66
C SER A 10 17.56 5.72 24.61
N TYR A 11 16.39 5.90 24.02
CA TYR A 11 15.94 5.07 22.89
C TYR A 11 16.79 5.29 21.66
N ILE A 12 17.18 6.54 21.36
CA ILE A 12 18.07 6.86 20.24
C ILE A 12 19.46 6.27 20.46
N GLU A 13 20.02 6.27 21.67
CA GLU A 13 21.32 5.64 21.97
C GLU A 13 21.27 4.12 21.84
N LYS A 14 20.24 3.47 22.39
CA LYS A 14 20.04 2.03 22.27
C LYS A 14 19.74 1.61 20.83
N ALA A 15 19.03 2.46 20.10
CA ALA A 15 18.72 2.21 18.71
C ALA A 15 19.86 2.64 17.78
N LYS A 16 20.81 3.49 18.19
CA LYS A 16 21.97 3.96 17.41
C LYS A 16 22.75 2.83 16.73
N PRO A 17 23.13 1.71 17.40
CA PRO A 17 23.79 0.59 16.73
C PRO A 17 22.88 -0.18 15.76
N ILE A 18 21.56 -0.18 16.00
CA ILE A 18 20.57 -0.85 15.16
C ILE A 18 20.24 0.01 13.93
N LEU A 19 20.03 1.31 14.10
CA LEU A 19 19.88 2.33 13.06
C LEU A 19 21.14 2.47 12.20
N ALA A 20 22.33 2.30 12.79
CA ALA A 20 23.58 2.29 12.02
C ALA A 20 23.73 1.03 11.15
N LYS A 21 23.15 -0.10 11.56
CA LYS A 21 23.11 -1.36 10.78
C LYS A 21 21.93 -1.44 9.83
N LEU A 22 20.83 -0.75 10.13
CA LEU A 22 19.62 -0.70 9.34
C LEU A 22 19.73 0.43 8.31
N SER A 23 19.75 0.10 7.03
CA SER A 23 19.81 1.14 5.99
C SER A 23 18.66 2.15 6.15
N PHE A 24 18.91 3.43 5.89
CA PHE A 24 17.89 4.49 5.89
C PHE A 24 16.66 4.11 5.05
N GLY A 25 16.90 3.38 3.95
CA GLY A 25 15.84 2.81 3.12
C GLY A 25 14.89 1.90 3.90
N ALA A 26 15.40 1.02 4.77
CA ALA A 26 14.56 0.10 5.55
C ALA A 26 13.69 0.78 6.60
N ILE A 27 14.16 1.87 7.23
CA ILE A 27 13.34 2.64 8.17
C ILE A 27 12.21 3.34 7.43
N MET A 28 12.53 3.98 6.30
CA MET A 28 11.52 4.61 5.46
C MET A 28 10.54 3.59 4.91
N GLY A 29 11.03 2.43 4.48
CA GLY A 29 10.21 1.29 4.08
C GLY A 29 9.24 0.89 5.17
N TYR A 30 9.73 0.65 6.39
CA TYR A 30 8.91 0.26 7.53
C TYR A 30 7.82 1.29 7.83
N CYS A 31 8.16 2.57 7.87
CA CYS A 31 7.19 3.65 8.09
C CYS A 31 6.11 3.66 7.00
N SER A 32 6.50 3.56 5.72
CA SER A 32 5.57 3.47 4.60
C SER A 32 4.68 2.22 4.67
N GLY A 33 5.22 1.07 5.08
CA GLY A 33 4.47 -0.18 5.24
C GLY A 33 3.41 -0.09 6.34
N VAL A 34 3.76 0.47 7.51
CA VAL A 34 2.82 0.68 8.61
C VAL A 34 1.72 1.68 8.22
N ALA A 35 2.08 2.76 7.51
CA ALA A 35 1.11 3.72 7.00
C ALA A 35 0.14 3.06 6.02
N LEU A 36 0.67 2.27 5.07
CA LEU A 36 -0.15 1.52 4.11
C LEU A 36 -1.09 0.55 4.83
N LYS A 37 -0.64 -0.14 5.87
CA LYS A 37 -1.49 -1.06 6.65
C LYS A 37 -2.66 -0.35 7.31
N LYS A 38 -2.43 0.83 7.91
CA LYS A 38 -3.50 1.60 8.56
C LYS A 38 -4.53 2.09 7.54
N VAL A 39 -4.07 2.67 6.44
CA VAL A 39 -4.94 3.14 5.37
C VAL A 39 -5.67 1.97 4.71
N GLY A 40 -4.97 0.88 4.43
CA GLY A 40 -5.52 -0.34 3.83
C GLY A 40 -6.60 -0.98 4.70
N LYS A 41 -6.40 -1.04 6.02
CA LYS A 41 -7.46 -1.49 6.96
C LYS A 41 -8.68 -0.59 6.93
N ALA A 42 -8.50 0.73 6.95
CA ALA A 42 -9.62 1.67 6.89
C ALA A 42 -10.40 1.52 5.57
N LEU A 43 -9.69 1.46 4.45
CA LEU A 43 -10.29 1.23 3.13
C LEU A 43 -11.03 -0.11 3.08
N ALA A 44 -10.43 -1.20 3.59
CA ALA A 44 -11.06 -2.51 3.62
C ALA A 44 -12.37 -2.52 4.42
N ILE A 45 -12.41 -1.81 5.57
CA ILE A 45 -13.63 -1.68 6.38
C ILE A 45 -14.69 -0.91 5.60
N ILE A 46 -14.34 0.24 5.00
CA ILE A 46 -15.28 1.07 4.23
C ILE A 46 -15.88 0.27 3.07
N VAL A 47 -15.02 -0.42 2.29
CA VAL A 47 -15.45 -1.26 1.17
C VAL A 47 -16.34 -2.40 1.65
N GLY A 48 -15.98 -3.07 2.75
CA GLY A 48 -16.77 -4.16 3.31
C GLY A 48 -18.16 -3.73 3.78
N ILE A 49 -18.24 -2.61 4.52
CA ILE A 49 -19.52 -2.04 4.96
C ILE A 49 -20.36 -1.63 3.74
N GLY A 50 -19.75 -0.98 2.75
CA GLY A 50 -20.42 -0.60 1.51
C GLY A 50 -20.97 -1.81 0.75
N PHE A 51 -20.19 -2.90 0.69
CA PHE A 51 -20.62 -4.14 0.05
C PHE A 51 -21.80 -4.81 0.77
N ILE A 52 -21.73 -4.90 2.11
CA ILE A 52 -22.84 -5.45 2.91
C ILE A 52 -24.10 -4.61 2.72
N GLY A 53 -23.98 -3.28 2.80
CA GLY A 53 -25.11 -2.36 2.58
C GLY A 53 -25.71 -2.49 1.19
N LEU A 54 -24.88 -2.61 0.15
CA LEU A 54 -25.33 -2.83 -1.22
C LEU A 54 -26.07 -4.18 -1.36
N GLN A 55 -25.55 -5.25 -0.75
CA GLN A 55 -26.22 -6.56 -0.78
C GLN A 55 -27.54 -6.56 -0.02
N THR A 56 -27.61 -5.89 1.13
CA THR A 56 -28.88 -5.73 1.83
C THR A 56 -29.88 -4.99 0.95
N ALA A 57 -29.52 -3.81 0.42
CA ALA A 57 -30.40 -3.02 -0.44
C ALA A 57 -30.85 -3.74 -1.72
N SER A 58 -29.97 -4.57 -2.29
CA SER A 58 -30.30 -5.41 -3.44
C SER A 58 -31.24 -6.56 -3.07
N SER A 59 -31.03 -7.21 -1.92
CA SER A 59 -31.87 -8.31 -1.45
C SER A 59 -33.29 -7.89 -1.06
N THR A 60 -33.49 -6.68 -0.53
CA THR A 60 -34.81 -6.13 -0.22
C THR A 60 -35.56 -5.59 -1.45
N GLY A 61 -34.97 -5.66 -2.64
CA GLY A 61 -35.57 -5.19 -3.89
C GLY A 61 -35.57 -3.68 -4.07
N TYR A 62 -34.83 -2.93 -3.24
CA TYR A 62 -34.77 -1.46 -3.30
C TYR A 62 -33.87 -0.97 -4.44
N ILE A 63 -32.84 -1.75 -4.81
CA ILE A 63 -31.85 -1.42 -5.85
C ILE A 63 -31.54 -2.66 -6.71
N ALA A 64 -31.65 -2.52 -8.04
CA ALA A 64 -31.15 -3.52 -8.99
C ALA A 64 -29.68 -3.23 -9.32
N VAL A 65 -28.77 -4.13 -8.91
CA VAL A 65 -27.33 -3.97 -9.16
C VAL A 65 -26.96 -4.65 -10.47
N ASP A 66 -26.64 -3.86 -11.49
CA ASP A 66 -26.12 -4.35 -12.77
C ASP A 66 -24.60 -4.51 -12.70
N TRP A 67 -24.18 -5.71 -12.28
CA TRP A 67 -22.76 -6.06 -12.16
C TRP A 67 -22.01 -6.01 -13.49
N THR A 68 -22.70 -6.18 -14.62
CA THR A 68 -22.07 -6.17 -15.95
C THR A 68 -21.53 -4.77 -16.28
N LYS A 69 -22.33 -3.73 -16.04
CA LYS A 69 -21.90 -2.34 -16.24
C LYS A 69 -20.78 -1.94 -15.30
N ILE A 70 -20.86 -2.34 -14.03
CA ILE A 70 -19.81 -2.04 -13.05
C ILE A 70 -18.47 -2.66 -13.49
N VAL A 71 -18.48 -3.93 -13.91
CA VAL A 71 -17.27 -4.60 -14.40
C VAL A 71 -16.73 -3.89 -15.64
N ASP A 72 -17.58 -3.52 -16.59
CA ASP A 72 -17.16 -2.85 -17.84
C ASP A 72 -16.57 -1.46 -17.59
N GLU A 73 -17.14 -0.68 -16.66
CA GLU A 73 -16.60 0.62 -16.25
C GLU A 73 -15.27 0.50 -15.49
N VAL A 74 -15.16 -0.47 -14.58
CA VAL A 74 -13.90 -0.74 -13.87
C VAL A 74 -12.83 -1.18 -14.85
N LYS A 75 -13.18 -2.04 -15.81
CA LYS A 75 -12.27 -2.50 -16.86
C LYS A 75 -11.73 -1.32 -17.66
N LYS A 76 -12.60 -0.44 -18.17
CA LYS A 76 -12.21 0.77 -18.92
C LYS A 76 -11.32 1.74 -18.14
N LYS A 77 -11.47 1.83 -16.81
CA LYS A 77 -10.66 2.73 -15.97
C LYS A 77 -9.34 2.12 -15.55
N ALA A 78 -9.30 0.82 -15.37
CA ALA A 78 -8.09 0.09 -14.96
C ALA A 78 -7.18 -0.23 -16.15
N ASP A 79 -7.78 -0.43 -17.31
CA ASP A 79 -7.11 -0.58 -18.59
C ASP A 79 -6.39 0.74 -18.94
N THR A 80 -5.08 0.72 -18.79
CA THR A 80 -4.22 1.88 -19.04
C THR A 80 -3.65 1.86 -20.47
N ASN A 81 -3.79 0.74 -21.18
CA ASN A 81 -3.29 0.53 -22.54
C ASN A 81 -4.41 0.60 -23.61
N ALA A 82 -5.68 0.70 -23.16
CA ALA A 82 -6.90 0.74 -23.95
C ALA A 82 -7.13 -0.49 -24.86
N ASP A 83 -6.62 -1.66 -24.47
CA ASP A 83 -6.78 -2.92 -25.21
C ASP A 83 -8.06 -3.69 -24.88
N GLY A 84 -8.80 -3.22 -23.88
CA GLY A 84 -10.06 -3.79 -23.41
C GLY A 84 -9.90 -4.93 -22.42
N SER A 85 -8.70 -5.22 -21.88
CA SER A 85 -8.40 -6.29 -20.92
C SER A 85 -7.35 -5.90 -19.88
N ILE A 86 -7.61 -6.18 -18.59
CA ILE A 86 -6.55 -6.08 -17.58
C ILE A 86 -5.59 -7.26 -17.78
N ASP A 87 -4.55 -7.02 -18.57
CA ASP A 87 -3.54 -7.98 -19.01
C ASP A 87 -2.29 -7.91 -18.10
N GLY A 88 -1.52 -8.99 -18.06
CA GLY A 88 -0.16 -8.99 -17.50
C GLY A 88 0.80 -7.97 -18.15
N GLU A 89 0.53 -7.46 -19.35
CA GLU A 89 1.27 -6.41 -20.04
C GLU A 89 1.09 -5.04 -19.38
N ASP A 90 -0.08 -4.73 -18.82
CA ASP A 90 -0.28 -3.54 -18.00
C ASP A 90 0.54 -3.60 -16.72
N VAL A 91 0.48 -4.75 -16.05
CA VAL A 91 1.30 -5.03 -14.86
C VAL A 91 2.78 -4.96 -15.21
N LYS A 92 3.20 -5.46 -16.38
CA LYS A 92 4.58 -5.42 -16.87
C LYS A 92 5.01 -4.00 -17.24
N THR A 93 4.11 -3.16 -17.73
CA THR A 93 4.36 -1.75 -18.04
C THR A 93 4.52 -0.93 -16.77
N TYR A 94 3.64 -1.13 -15.79
CA TYR A 94 3.81 -0.57 -14.45
C TYR A 94 5.10 -1.05 -13.79
N TRP A 95 5.41 -2.34 -13.89
CA TRP A 95 6.64 -2.93 -13.39
C TRP A 95 7.88 -2.38 -14.11
N LYS A 96 7.82 -2.13 -15.42
CA LYS A 96 8.89 -1.46 -16.17
C LYS A 96 9.09 -0.02 -15.70
N LYS A 97 8.02 0.76 -15.50
CA LYS A 97 8.09 2.12 -14.96
C LYS A 97 8.69 2.11 -13.55
N PHE A 98 8.21 1.22 -12.69
CA PHE A 98 8.72 1.03 -11.34
C PHE A 98 10.19 0.60 -11.32
N LYS A 99 10.56 -0.36 -12.18
CA LYS A 99 11.95 -0.82 -12.34
C LYS A 99 12.83 0.30 -12.88
N SER A 100 12.36 1.12 -13.83
CA SER A 100 13.10 2.28 -14.33
C SER A 100 13.34 3.34 -13.25
N LEU A 101 12.36 3.56 -12.36
CA LEU A 101 12.51 4.45 -11.20
C LEU A 101 13.51 3.89 -10.18
N MET A 102 13.51 2.58 -9.94
CA MET A 102 14.47 1.94 -9.03
C MET A 102 15.90 1.83 -9.60
N THR A 103 16.04 1.52 -10.90
CA THR A 103 17.35 1.30 -11.53
C THR A 103 18.14 2.60 -11.69
N ASN A 104 17.48 3.74 -11.86
CA ASN A 104 18.20 5.00 -12.08
C ASN A 104 18.92 5.57 -10.84
N LYS A 105 18.68 5.07 -9.61
CA LYS A 105 19.20 5.77 -8.41
C LYS A 105 19.52 5.00 -7.12
N VAL A 106 19.40 3.66 -6.98
CA VAL A 106 19.31 3.11 -5.61
C VAL A 106 20.18 1.88 -5.28
N PRO A 107 21.29 2.05 -4.53
CA PRO A 107 22.00 0.98 -3.79
C PRO A 107 21.19 0.40 -2.60
N SER A 108 20.15 1.10 -2.14
CA SER A 108 19.36 0.79 -0.94
C SER A 108 17.92 0.30 -1.18
N ALA A 109 17.54 -0.01 -2.43
CA ALA A 109 16.18 -0.47 -2.76
C ALA A 109 15.80 -1.78 -2.03
N GLY A 110 16.78 -2.67 -1.82
CA GLY A 110 16.60 -3.89 -1.04
C GLY A 110 16.26 -3.62 0.44
N GLY A 111 16.91 -2.61 1.04
CA GLY A 111 16.61 -2.19 2.41
C GLY A 111 15.19 -1.66 2.53
N PHE A 112 14.78 -0.77 1.62
CA PHE A 112 13.42 -0.23 1.58
C PHE A 112 12.36 -1.31 1.42
N GLY A 113 12.51 -2.21 0.45
CA GLY A 113 11.53 -3.28 0.22
C GLY A 113 11.37 -4.20 1.43
N LEU A 114 12.47 -4.59 2.07
CA LEU A 114 12.44 -5.43 3.27
C LEU A 114 11.80 -4.70 4.46
N GLY A 115 12.17 -3.44 4.69
CA GLY A 115 11.54 -2.61 5.71
C GLY A 115 10.04 -2.46 5.50
N PHE A 116 9.63 -2.21 4.25
CA PHE A 116 8.23 -2.06 3.86
C PHE A 116 7.41 -3.32 4.09
N LEU A 117 7.91 -4.48 3.67
CA LEU A 117 7.26 -5.77 3.95
C LEU A 117 7.12 -6.01 5.45
N PHE A 118 8.16 -5.69 6.23
CA PHE A 118 8.11 -5.82 7.67
C PHE A 118 7.09 -4.87 8.31
N GLY A 119 7.03 -3.62 7.84
CA GLY A 119 6.05 -2.62 8.31
C GLY A 119 4.61 -2.95 7.92
N MET A 120 4.40 -3.64 6.81
CA MET A 120 3.08 -4.14 6.41
C MET A 120 2.62 -5.32 7.29
N LYS A 121 3.56 -6.14 7.79
CA LYS A 121 3.27 -7.24 8.72
C LYS A 121 3.04 -6.72 10.15
N ALA A 122 3.87 -5.79 10.63
CA ALA A 122 3.80 -5.15 11.95
C ALA A 122 2.44 -4.50 12.22
#